data_AF-A0A3B9WZ45-F1
#
_entry.id   AF-A0A3B9WZ45-F1
#
_cell.length_a   1.000
_cell.length_b   1.000
_cell.length_c   1.000
_cell.angle_alpha   90.00
_cell.angle_beta   90.00
_cell.angle_gamma   90.00
#
_symmetry.space_group_name_H-M   'P 1'
#
loop_
_entity.id
_entity.type
_entity.pdbx_description
1 polymer ?
#
loop_
_entity_poly.entity_id
_entity_poly.type
_entity_poly.pdbx_seq_one_letter_code
_entity_poly.pdbx_strand_id
1 'polypeptide(L)'
;PIDGSPADVGVIIQNYADWLSVSPLPKLFINGQPGSILVGAQRDFCRTWPNQTEVTVAGNHFIQEDSPDEIGQAISTWLRDL
;
A
#
# COMPACT_ATOMS: atom_id res chain seq x y z
N PRO A 1 9.43 -12.75 5.10
CA PRO A 1 10.31 -13.80 5.67
C PRO A 1 11.74 -13.29 5.77
N ILE A 2 12.41 -13.53 6.89
CA ILE A 2 13.86 -13.32 6.99
C ILE A 2 14.49 -14.64 6.57
N ASP A 3 15.33 -14.62 5.53
CA ASP A 3 15.98 -15.81 4.96
C ASP A 3 15.02 -16.95 4.59
N GLY A 4 13.83 -16.59 4.08
CA GLY A 4 12.81 -17.58 3.68
C GLY A 4 12.01 -18.19 4.83
N SER A 5 12.19 -17.71 6.07
CA SER A 5 11.46 -18.20 7.25
C SER A 5 10.65 -17.08 7.94
N PRO A 6 9.45 -17.39 8.49
CA PRO A 6 8.69 -18.61 8.28
C PRO A 6 8.21 -18.74 6.81
N ALA A 7 8.31 -19.94 6.24
CA ALA A 7 8.04 -20.18 4.82
C ALA A 7 6.55 -19.99 4.48
N ASP A 8 5.67 -20.37 5.40
CA ASP A 8 4.23 -20.18 5.32
C ASP A 8 3.85 -18.68 5.20
N VAL A 9 4.52 -17.81 5.95
CA VAL A 9 4.33 -16.35 5.84
C VAL A 9 4.69 -15.86 4.44
N GLY A 10 5.77 -16.39 3.84
CA GLY A 10 6.16 -16.05 2.46
C GLY A 10 5.11 -16.46 1.43
N VAL A 11 4.57 -17.67 1.56
CA VAL A 11 3.51 -18.19 0.70
C VAL A 11 2.23 -17.35 0.83
N ILE A 12 1.82 -17.02 2.05
CA ILE A 12 0.64 -16.19 2.29
C ILE A 12 0.82 -14.81 1.65
N ILE A 13 2.01 -14.20 1.79
CA ILE A 13 2.33 -12.90 1.19
C ILE A 13 2.23 -12.95 -0.34
N GLN A 14 2.85 -13.96 -0.96
CA GLN A 14 2.82 -14.10 -2.42
C GLN A 14 1.39 -14.29 -2.93
N ASN A 15 0.61 -15.14 -2.26
CA ASN A 15 -0.76 -15.44 -2.69
C ASN A 15 -1.65 -14.20 -2.72
N TYR A 16 -1.62 -13.35 -1.69
CA TYR A 16 -2.44 -12.14 -1.72
C TYR A 16 -1.87 -11.10 -2.69
N ALA A 17 -0.55 -11.03 -2.87
CA ALA A 17 0.08 -10.10 -3.80
C ALA A 17 -0.29 -10.43 -5.25
N ASP A 18 -0.26 -11.71 -5.62
CA ASP A 18 -0.68 -12.19 -6.94
C ASP A 18 -2.14 -11.83 -7.20
N TRP A 19 -3.02 -12.09 -6.23
CA TRP A 19 -4.44 -11.74 -6.35
C TRP A 19 -4.67 -10.23 -6.46
N LEU A 20 -4.04 -9.41 -5.62
CA LEU A 20 -4.18 -7.95 -5.67
C LEU A 20 -3.65 -7.36 -6.98
N SER A 21 -2.63 -7.97 -7.58
CA SER A 21 -2.02 -7.50 -8.83
C SER A 21 -2.90 -7.63 -10.07
N VAL A 22 -3.95 -8.46 -10.00
CA VAL A 22 -4.90 -8.67 -11.11
C VAL A 22 -6.35 -8.34 -10.74
N SER A 23 -6.65 -8.18 -9.45
CA SER A 23 -8.01 -7.99 -8.97
C SER A 23 -8.59 -6.64 -9.39
N PRO A 24 -9.83 -6.58 -9.91
CA PRO A 24 -10.48 -5.33 -10.30
C PRO A 24 -11.00 -4.54 -9.09
N LEU A 25 -10.78 -5.00 -7.86
CA LEU A 25 -11.17 -4.25 -6.67
C LEU A 25 -10.55 -2.85 -6.69
N PRO A 26 -11.33 -1.79 -6.42
CA PRO A 26 -10.79 -0.45 -6.22
C PRO A 26 -9.80 -0.45 -5.05
N LYS A 27 -8.69 0.30 -5.19
CA LYS A 27 -7.62 0.39 -4.19
C LYS A 27 -7.27 1.86 -3.96
N LEU A 28 -7.09 2.26 -2.70
CA LEU A 28 -6.43 3.51 -2.35
C LEU A 28 -5.04 3.18 -1.81
N PHE A 29 -4.00 3.58 -2.54
CA PHE A 29 -2.62 3.45 -2.11
C PHE A 29 -2.15 4.77 -1.48
N ILE A 30 -1.87 4.74 -0.18
CA ILE A 30 -1.32 5.88 0.57
C ILE A 30 0.18 5.67 0.71
N ASN A 31 0.96 6.37 -0.12
CA ASN A 31 2.41 6.34 -0.11
C ASN A 31 2.97 7.32 0.93
N GLY A 32 3.91 6.87 1.78
CA GLY A 32 4.64 7.74 2.71
C GLY A 32 5.94 8.27 2.11
N GLN A 33 6.29 9.52 2.39
CA GLN A 33 7.56 10.15 2.01
C GLN A 33 8.26 10.73 3.27
N PRO A 34 9.49 10.29 3.59
CA PRO A 34 10.34 9.40 2.82
C PRO A 34 9.93 7.92 2.88
N GLY A 35 9.01 7.55 3.78
CA GLY A 35 8.55 6.19 3.97
C GLY A 35 9.54 5.30 4.74
N SER A 36 9.14 4.07 5.02
CA SER A 36 9.97 3.09 5.77
C SER A 36 10.00 1.72 5.10
N ILE A 37 8.92 0.94 5.24
CA ILE A 37 8.89 -0.45 4.75
C ILE A 37 8.53 -0.50 3.26
N LEU A 38 7.56 0.30 2.81
CA LEU A 38 7.05 0.26 1.44
C LEU A 38 7.72 1.32 0.55
N VAL A 39 9.00 1.11 0.26
CA VAL A 39 9.84 1.99 -0.59
C VAL A 39 10.58 1.18 -1.66
N GLY A 40 11.12 1.82 -2.71
CA GLY A 40 11.88 1.12 -3.76
C GLY A 40 11.06 0.06 -4.51
N ALA A 41 11.66 -1.09 -4.83
CA ALA A 41 11.08 -2.09 -5.74
C ALA A 41 9.70 -2.62 -5.30
N GLN A 42 9.47 -2.80 -3.99
CA GLN A 42 8.15 -3.24 -3.50
C GLN A 42 7.06 -2.17 -3.68
N ARG A 43 7.41 -0.89 -3.56
CA ARG A 43 6.50 0.23 -3.87
C ARG A 43 6.20 0.26 -5.36
N ASP A 44 7.24 0.13 -6.19
CA ASP A 44 7.10 0.15 -7.64
C ASP A 44 6.25 -1.03 -8.13
N PHE A 45 6.37 -2.19 -7.49
CA PHE A 45 5.48 -3.33 -7.72
C PHE A 45 4.02 -3.03 -7.34
N CYS A 46 3.74 -2.48 -6.15
CA CYS A 46 2.38 -2.12 -5.73
C CYS A 46 1.70 -1.11 -6.68
N ARG A 47 2.48 -0.21 -7.30
CA ARG A 47 1.99 0.76 -8.29
C ARG A 47 1.54 0.15 -9.62
N THR A 48 1.90 -1.11 -9.88
CA THR A 48 1.43 -1.82 -11.08
C THR A 48 0.01 -2.37 -10.94
N TRP A 49 -0.55 -2.37 -9.73
CA TRP A 49 -1.85 -2.98 -9.49
C TRP A 49 -2.98 -2.16 -10.11
N PRO A 50 -4.00 -2.81 -10.72
CA PRO A 50 -5.08 -2.12 -11.42
C PRO A 50 -6.02 -1.39 -10.45
N ASN A 51 -6.84 -0.47 -10.97
CA ASN A 51 -7.89 0.24 -10.22
C ASN A 51 -7.38 0.89 -8.92
N GLN A 52 -6.17 1.44 -8.96
CA GLN A 52 -5.50 2.06 -7.82
C GLN A 52 -5.47 3.58 -7.96
N THR A 53 -5.98 4.28 -6.95
CA THR A 53 -5.73 5.70 -6.74
C THR A 53 -4.56 5.85 -5.78
N GLU A 54 -3.56 6.66 -6.12
CA GLU A 54 -2.40 6.90 -5.25
C GLU A 54 -2.42 8.33 -4.70
N VAL A 55 -2.12 8.47 -3.41
CA VAL A 55 -1.78 9.75 -2.75
C VAL A 55 -0.44 9.61 -2.05
N THR A 56 0.31 10.70 -1.92
CA THR A 56 1.56 10.73 -1.13
C THR A 56 1.41 11.70 0.03
N VAL A 57 1.79 11.26 1.23
CA VAL A 57 1.76 12.04 2.47
C VAL A 57 3.13 12.05 3.14
N ALA A 58 3.37 13.01 4.04
CA ALA A 58 4.57 13.01 4.85
C ALA A 58 4.53 11.86 5.87
N GLY A 59 5.69 11.25 6.13
CA GLY A 59 5.85 10.30 7.23
C GLY A 59 6.72 9.09 6.89
N ASN A 60 7.10 8.38 7.94
CA ASN A 60 7.99 7.20 7.86
C ASN A 60 7.19 5.90 7.92
N HIS A 61 7.03 5.33 9.12
CA HIS A 61 6.35 4.06 9.34
C HIS A 61 4.91 4.25 9.85
N PHE A 62 4.71 5.15 10.80
CA PHE A 62 3.41 5.47 11.38
C PHE A 62 2.83 6.74 10.75
N ILE A 63 2.58 6.69 9.43
CA ILE A 63 2.11 7.85 8.64
C ILE A 63 0.79 8.44 9.14
N GLN A 64 0.03 7.69 9.93
CA GLN A 64 -1.19 8.16 10.59
C GLN A 64 -0.92 9.19 11.70
N GLU A 65 0.25 9.13 12.35
CA GLU A 65 0.66 10.09 13.38
C GLU A 65 1.32 11.34 12.79
N ASP A 66 1.83 11.24 11.55
CA ASP A 66 2.49 12.33 10.84
C ASP A 66 1.49 13.14 9.97
N SER A 67 0.61 12.45 9.24
CA SER A 67 -0.34 13.05 8.29
C SER A 67 -1.79 12.53 8.45
N PRO A 68 -2.39 12.58 9.66
CA PRO A 68 -3.74 12.04 9.91
C PRO A 68 -4.82 12.70 9.05
N ASP A 69 -4.79 14.02 8.93
CA ASP A 69 -5.83 14.78 8.23
C ASP A 69 -5.81 14.53 6.72
N GLU A 70 -4.61 14.49 6.12
CA GLU A 70 -4.43 14.20 4.69
C GLU A 70 -4.92 12.78 4.35
N ILE A 71 -4.59 11.80 5.20
CA ILE A 71 -5.05 10.42 5.07
C ILE A 71 -6.57 10.34 5.18
N GLY A 72 -7.15 10.98 6.20
CA GLY A 72 -8.60 10.99 6.40
C GLY A 72 -9.35 11.61 5.22
N GLN A 73 -8.83 12.72 4.68
CA GLN A 73 -9.39 13.36 3.50
C GLN A 73 -9.28 12.46 2.26
N ALA A 74 -8.14 11.83 2.03
CA ALA A 74 -7.95 10.92 0.90
C ALA A 74 -8.94 9.74 0.94
N ILE A 75 -9.14 9.14 2.12
CA ILE A 75 -10.11 8.06 2.32
C ILE A 75 -11.54 8.56 2.06
N SER A 76 -11.92 9.71 2.63
CA SER A 76 -13.26 10.29 2.47
C SER A 76 -13.57 10.62 1.00
N THR A 77 -12.63 11.23 0.29
CA THR A 77 -12.77 11.52 -1.14
C THR A 77 -12.88 10.23 -1.95
N TRP A 78 -11.96 9.29 -1.75
CA TRP A 78 -11.94 8.02 -2.49
C TRP A 78 -13.24 7.22 -2.32
N LEU A 79 -13.79 7.15 -1.10
CA LEU A 79 -15.07 6.48 -0.84
C LEU A 79 -16.28 7.15 -1.50
N ARG A 80 -16.22 8.45 -1.77
CA ARG A 80 -17.30 9.21 -2.44
C ARG A 80 -17.27 9.06 -3.96
N ASP A 81 -16.09 8.78 -4.52
CA ASP A 81 -15.85 8.66 -5.96
C ASP A 81 -15.89 7.20 -6.47
N LEU A 82 -16.19 6.26 -5.57
CA LEU A 82 -16.28 4.81 -5.77
C LEU A 82 -17.61 4.39 -6.40
#